data_AF-A0A376LFJ8-F1
#
_entry.id   AF-A0A376LFJ8-F1
#
_cell.length_a   1.000
_cell.length_b   1.000
_cell.length_c   1.000
_cell.angle_alpha   90.00
_cell.angle_beta   90.00
_cell.angle_gamma   90.00
#
_symmetry.space_group_name_H-M   'P 1'
#
loop_
_entity.id
_entity.type
_entity.pdbx_description
1 polymer ?
#
loop_
_entity_poly.entity_id
_entity_poly.type
_entity_poly.pdbx_seq_one_letter_code
_entity_poly.pdbx_strand_id
1 'polypeptide(L)'
;MDRIIEKLDHGWWVVSHEQKLWLPKGELPYGEAANFDLVGQRALQIGEWQGEPVWLVQQQRRHDMGSVRQVIDLDVGLFQLAGRGVQLAEFYRSHKYCGYCGHEMYPSKTEWAMLCSHCRERYYPQIAPCIIVAIRRDDSILLAQHTRHRKRCPYGTCRIRRSGRNPRAGCRAGSDGRERN
;
A
#
# COMPACT_ATOMS: atom_id res chain seq x y z
N MET A 1 -14.14 -15.93 -2.15
CA MET A 1 -13.79 -17.29 -2.60
C MET A 1 -12.76 -17.15 -3.70
N ASP A 2 -11.65 -17.85 -3.59
CA ASP A 2 -10.65 -17.92 -4.64
C ASP A 2 -11.22 -18.69 -5.83
N ARG A 3 -11.00 -18.18 -7.04
CA ARG A 3 -11.45 -18.82 -8.28
C ARG A 3 -10.36 -18.78 -9.33
N ILE A 4 -10.43 -19.73 -10.25
CA ILE A 4 -9.58 -19.71 -11.44
C ILE A 4 -10.18 -18.68 -12.40
N ILE A 5 -9.33 -17.81 -12.93
CA ILE A 5 -9.72 -16.74 -13.84
C ILE A 5 -10.04 -17.30 -15.23
N GLU A 6 -11.20 -16.94 -15.75
CA GLU A 6 -11.65 -17.24 -17.11
C GLU A 6 -11.30 -16.12 -18.09
N LYS A 7 -11.42 -16.38 -19.40
CA LYS A 7 -11.09 -15.38 -20.43
C LYS A 7 -11.94 -14.11 -20.34
N LEU A 8 -13.21 -14.25 -19.97
CA LEU A 8 -14.21 -13.18 -19.92
C LEU A 8 -14.24 -12.44 -18.57
N ASP A 9 -13.40 -12.86 -17.63
CA ASP A 9 -13.28 -12.14 -16.37
C ASP A 9 -12.71 -10.75 -16.64
N HIS A 10 -13.37 -9.74 -16.11
CA HIS A 10 -13.04 -8.34 -16.25
C HIS A 10 -12.99 -7.68 -14.87
N GLY A 11 -12.39 -6.49 -14.82
CA GLY A 11 -12.33 -5.65 -13.63
C GLY A 11 -10.93 -5.13 -13.38
N TRP A 12 -10.63 -4.88 -12.11
CA TRP A 12 -9.35 -4.35 -11.66
C TRP A 12 -8.42 -5.46 -11.17
N TRP A 13 -7.18 -5.44 -11.65
CA TRP A 13 -6.22 -6.50 -11.37
C TRP A 13 -5.11 -6.03 -10.43
N VAL A 14 -5.17 -6.47 -9.18
CA VAL A 14 -4.12 -6.29 -8.19
C VAL A 14 -3.19 -7.50 -8.26
N VAL A 15 -2.19 -7.43 -9.13
CA VAL A 15 -1.15 -8.46 -9.21
C VAL A 15 -0.04 -8.11 -8.22
N SER A 16 0.08 -8.85 -7.12
CA SER A 16 0.94 -8.51 -6.00
C SER A 16 1.94 -9.62 -5.65
N HIS A 17 3.19 -9.22 -5.40
CA HIS A 17 4.26 -10.10 -4.90
C HIS A 17 5.27 -9.28 -4.09
N GLU A 18 5.71 -9.79 -2.93
CA GLU A 18 6.72 -9.15 -2.05
C GLU A 18 6.48 -7.66 -1.77
N GLN A 19 5.29 -7.31 -1.25
CA GLN A 19 4.86 -5.94 -0.94
C GLN A 19 4.85 -4.96 -2.13
N LYS A 20 4.99 -5.47 -3.36
CA LYS A 20 4.91 -4.70 -4.60
C LYS A 20 3.68 -5.14 -5.39
N LEU A 21 3.14 -4.21 -6.15
CA LEU A 21 2.09 -4.49 -7.13
C LEU A 21 2.58 -4.17 -8.54
N TRP A 22 2.03 -4.87 -9.52
CA TRP A 22 2.30 -4.63 -10.92
C TRP A 22 1.53 -3.41 -11.41
N LEU A 23 2.26 -2.44 -11.96
CA LEU A 23 1.72 -1.19 -12.49
C LEU A 23 2.23 -0.94 -13.91
N PRO A 24 1.68 -1.62 -14.94
CA PRO A 24 2.10 -1.39 -16.31
C PRO A 24 1.90 0.09 -16.66
N LYS A 25 2.97 0.74 -17.15
CA LYS A 25 3.00 2.19 -17.46
C LYS A 25 2.67 3.12 -16.27
N GLY A 26 2.69 2.61 -15.03
CA GLY A 26 2.40 3.39 -13.82
C GLY A 26 0.93 3.43 -13.41
N GLU A 27 0.05 2.70 -14.10
CA GLU A 27 -1.39 2.64 -13.79
C GLU A 27 -1.79 1.25 -13.27
N LEU A 28 -2.90 1.17 -12.53
CA LEU A 28 -3.43 -0.13 -12.11
C LEU A 28 -4.09 -0.81 -13.31
N PRO A 29 -3.79 -2.09 -13.61
CA PRO A 29 -4.37 -2.76 -14.76
C PRO A 29 -5.89 -2.90 -14.62
N TYR A 30 -6.61 -2.44 -15.63
CA TYR A 30 -8.06 -2.55 -15.76
C TYR A 30 -8.43 -3.16 -17.11
N GLY A 31 -9.42 -4.07 -17.11
CA GLY A 31 -9.95 -4.70 -18.32
C GLY A 31 -10.05 -6.21 -18.18
N GLU A 32 -10.02 -6.92 -19.31
CA GLU A 32 -10.16 -8.39 -19.35
C GLU A 32 -8.87 -9.14 -18.96
N ALA A 33 -9.03 -10.31 -18.34
CA ALA A 33 -7.95 -11.19 -17.95
C ALA A 33 -7.05 -11.62 -19.11
N ALA A 34 -7.62 -11.76 -20.31
CA ALA A 34 -6.91 -12.14 -21.53
C ALA A 34 -5.84 -11.11 -21.93
N ASN A 35 -6.08 -9.82 -21.69
CA ASN A 35 -5.15 -8.75 -22.05
C ASN A 35 -3.89 -8.74 -21.17
N PHE A 36 -3.98 -9.34 -19.98
CA PHE A 36 -2.93 -9.31 -18.97
C PHE A 36 -2.27 -10.67 -18.73
N ASP A 37 -2.60 -11.69 -19.55
CA ASP A 37 -2.08 -13.05 -19.39
C ASP A 37 -2.34 -13.58 -17.96
N LEU A 38 -3.58 -13.38 -17.48
CA LEU A 38 -4.06 -13.81 -16.16
C LEU A 38 -5.03 -15.00 -16.24
N VAL A 39 -5.36 -15.45 -17.45
CA VAL A 39 -6.25 -16.60 -17.68
C VAL A 39 -5.65 -17.86 -17.08
N GLY A 40 -6.44 -18.60 -16.31
CA GLY A 40 -6.00 -19.81 -15.61
C GLY A 40 -5.26 -19.56 -14.30
N GLN A 41 -5.01 -18.30 -13.92
CA GLN A 41 -4.43 -17.97 -12.61
C GLN A 41 -5.49 -18.04 -11.52
N ARG A 42 -5.05 -18.35 -10.29
CA ARG A 42 -5.90 -18.22 -9.10
C ARG A 42 -6.00 -16.76 -8.70
N ALA A 43 -7.22 -16.25 -8.65
CA ALA A 43 -7.50 -14.91 -8.16
C ALA A 43 -8.49 -14.95 -6.99
N LEU A 44 -8.36 -13.97 -6.11
CA LEU A 44 -9.28 -13.74 -5.00
C LEU A 44 -9.98 -12.40 -5.21
N GLN A 45 -11.31 -12.38 -5.21
CA GLN A 45 -12.05 -11.13 -5.21
C GLN A 45 -11.90 -10.45 -3.84
N ILE A 46 -11.33 -9.25 -3.80
CA ILE A 46 -11.05 -8.49 -2.57
C ILE A 46 -12.06 -7.35 -2.31
N GLY A 47 -12.85 -7.02 -3.31
CA GLY A 47 -13.87 -5.99 -3.26
C GLY A 47 -14.43 -5.66 -4.65
N GLU A 48 -15.12 -4.54 -4.72
CA GLU A 48 -15.73 -3.99 -5.91
C GLU A 48 -15.51 -2.48 -5.91
N TRP A 49 -15.26 -1.90 -7.09
CA TRP A 49 -15.11 -0.46 -7.29
C TRP A 49 -15.88 -0.04 -8.52
N GLN A 50 -16.82 0.90 -8.38
CA GLN A 50 -17.68 1.39 -9.47
C GLN A 50 -18.46 0.30 -10.23
N GLY A 51 -18.90 -0.77 -9.56
CA GLY A 51 -19.59 -1.89 -10.22
C GLY A 51 -18.65 -2.98 -10.74
N GLU A 52 -17.34 -2.75 -10.69
CA GLU A 52 -16.33 -3.64 -11.25
C GLU A 52 -15.61 -4.42 -10.15
N PRO A 53 -15.45 -5.75 -10.28
CA PRO A 53 -14.76 -6.55 -9.28
C PRO A 53 -13.27 -6.22 -9.25
N VAL A 54 -12.70 -6.21 -8.03
CA VAL A 54 -11.26 -6.08 -7.83
C VAL A 54 -10.68 -7.43 -7.45
N TRP A 55 -9.76 -7.91 -8.27
CA TRP A 55 -9.11 -9.21 -8.18
C TRP A 55 -7.71 -9.08 -7.61
N LEU A 56 -7.36 -9.97 -6.68
CA LEU A 56 -6.00 -10.17 -6.20
C LEU A 56 -5.39 -11.40 -6.85
N VAL A 57 -4.25 -11.24 -7.51
CA VAL A 57 -3.46 -12.34 -8.06
C VAL A 57 -2.08 -12.32 -7.43
N GLN A 58 -1.67 -13.45 -6.84
CA GLN A 58 -0.36 -13.57 -6.20
C GLN A 58 0.69 -14.07 -7.21
N GLN A 59 1.20 -13.15 -8.03
CA GLN A 59 2.18 -13.47 -9.06
C GLN A 59 3.24 -12.38 -9.17
N GLN A 60 4.48 -12.78 -9.42
CA GLN A 60 5.56 -11.85 -9.75
C GLN A 60 5.59 -11.60 -11.26
N ARG A 61 5.65 -10.32 -11.67
CA ARG A 61 5.92 -9.91 -13.05
C ARG A 61 7.37 -9.45 -13.19
N ARG A 62 7.94 -9.59 -14.40
CA ARG A 62 9.35 -9.28 -14.69
C ARG A 62 9.65 -7.78 -14.65
N HIS A 63 8.69 -6.95 -15.03
CA HIS A 63 8.83 -5.50 -15.15
C HIS A 63 7.70 -4.79 -14.41
N ASP A 64 7.87 -3.48 -14.17
CA ASP A 64 6.85 -2.57 -13.65
C ASP A 64 6.25 -2.96 -12.28
N MET A 65 7.03 -3.64 -11.44
CA MET A 65 6.67 -3.89 -10.05
C MET A 65 6.98 -2.66 -9.20
N GLY A 66 5.93 -2.03 -8.68
CA GLY A 66 5.95 -0.77 -7.97
C GLY A 66 5.47 -0.84 -6.54
N SER A 67 5.51 0.28 -5.84
CA SER A 67 4.89 0.42 -4.52
C SER A 67 3.45 0.87 -4.69
N VAL A 68 2.54 0.37 -3.83
CA VAL A 68 1.13 0.80 -3.83
C VAL A 68 0.96 2.31 -3.68
N ARG A 69 1.95 2.99 -3.08
CA ARG A 69 1.97 4.46 -2.96
C ARG A 69 1.98 5.19 -4.29
N GLN A 70 2.36 4.55 -5.40
CA GLN A 70 2.28 5.18 -6.73
C GLN A 70 0.83 5.38 -7.19
N VAL A 71 -0.10 4.59 -6.64
CA VAL A 71 -1.54 4.64 -6.93
C VAL A 71 -2.27 5.64 -6.02
N ILE A 72 -1.57 6.29 -5.09
CA ILE A 72 -2.19 7.19 -4.10
C ILE A 72 -2.86 8.41 -4.75
N ASP A 73 -2.35 8.84 -5.90
CA ASP A 73 -2.80 10.04 -6.62
C ASP A 73 -4.00 9.75 -7.58
N LEU A 74 -4.42 8.48 -7.74
CA LEU A 74 -5.50 8.08 -8.66
C LEU A 74 -6.89 8.26 -8.04
N ASP A 75 -7.23 7.39 -7.08
CA ASP A 75 -8.49 7.45 -6.32
C ASP A 75 -8.27 6.84 -4.93
N VAL A 76 -8.93 7.41 -3.93
CA VAL A 76 -8.77 6.98 -2.54
C VAL A 76 -9.35 5.57 -2.32
N GLY A 77 -10.50 5.27 -2.93
CA GLY A 77 -11.15 3.95 -2.79
C GLY A 77 -10.35 2.85 -3.46
N LEU A 78 -9.89 3.11 -4.68
CA LEU A 78 -9.06 2.18 -5.44
C LEU A 78 -7.69 1.96 -4.77
N PHE A 79 -7.09 3.01 -4.21
CA PHE A 79 -5.87 2.90 -3.39
C PHE A 79 -6.08 2.02 -2.16
N GLN A 80 -7.21 2.15 -1.44
CA GLN A 80 -7.52 1.30 -0.29
C GLN A 80 -7.67 -0.17 -0.70
N LEU A 81 -8.32 -0.45 -1.83
CA LEU A 81 -8.48 -1.81 -2.34
C LEU A 81 -7.15 -2.41 -2.81
N ALA A 82 -6.33 -1.66 -3.53
CA ALA A 82 -4.99 -2.08 -3.92
C ALA A 82 -4.10 -2.35 -2.69
N GLY A 83 -4.14 -1.46 -1.69
CA GLY A 83 -3.42 -1.62 -0.42
C GLY A 83 -3.84 -2.87 0.34
N ARG A 84 -5.15 -3.12 0.42
CA ARG A 84 -5.71 -4.35 0.99
C ARG A 84 -5.20 -5.59 0.26
N GLY A 85 -5.18 -5.59 -1.07
CA GLY A 85 -4.68 -6.71 -1.87
C GLY A 85 -3.21 -7.02 -1.57
N VAL A 86 -2.36 -5.99 -1.51
CA VAL A 86 -0.93 -6.14 -1.17
C VAL A 86 -0.75 -6.67 0.26
N GLN A 87 -1.52 -6.16 1.22
CA GLN A 87 -1.49 -6.63 2.61
C GLN A 87 -1.94 -8.10 2.73
N LEU A 88 -3.01 -8.50 2.02
CA LEU A 88 -3.49 -9.88 2.01
C LEU A 88 -2.48 -10.83 1.37
N ALA A 89 -1.86 -10.43 0.26
CA ALA A 89 -0.81 -11.24 -0.37
C ALA A 89 0.36 -11.49 0.60
N GLU A 90 0.77 -10.45 1.33
CA GLU A 90 1.85 -10.55 2.32
C GLU A 90 1.43 -11.35 3.57
N PHE A 91 0.17 -11.25 3.97
CA PHE A 91 -0.40 -12.06 5.05
C PHE A 91 -0.35 -13.55 4.71
N TYR A 92 -0.82 -13.96 3.52
CA TYR A 92 -0.75 -15.36 3.10
C TYR A 92 0.68 -15.86 2.95
N ARG A 93 1.59 -15.00 2.46
CA ARG A 93 3.02 -15.33 2.34
C ARG A 93 3.68 -15.55 3.71
N SER A 94 3.40 -14.68 4.68
CA SER A 94 3.98 -14.75 6.03
C SER A 94 3.44 -15.92 6.86
N HIS A 95 2.20 -16.36 6.59
CA HIS A 95 1.55 -17.46 7.31
C HIS A 95 1.47 -18.75 6.49
N LYS A 96 2.47 -19.02 5.63
CA LYS A 96 2.57 -20.31 4.93
C LYS A 96 2.74 -21.48 5.90
N TYR A 97 3.47 -21.27 6.98
CA TYR A 97 3.69 -22.24 8.04
C TYR A 97 3.14 -21.72 9.37
N CYS A 98 2.65 -22.64 10.21
CA CYS A 98 2.10 -22.32 11.50
C CYS A 98 3.21 -21.91 12.48
N GLY A 99 3.08 -20.75 13.11
CA GLY A 99 4.04 -20.27 14.11
C GLY A 99 4.08 -21.12 15.38
N TYR A 100 3.03 -21.89 15.67
CA TYR A 100 2.98 -22.77 16.85
C TYR A 100 3.59 -24.15 16.59
N CYS A 101 3.26 -24.79 15.46
CA CYS A 101 3.61 -26.21 15.21
C CYS A 101 4.44 -26.45 13.95
N GLY A 102 4.79 -25.42 13.18
CA GLY A 102 5.61 -25.51 11.96
C GLY A 102 4.96 -26.17 10.74
N HIS A 103 3.74 -26.69 10.86
CA HIS A 103 3.03 -27.33 9.74
C HIS A 103 2.51 -26.31 8.73
N GLU A 104 2.35 -26.74 7.47
CA GLU A 104 1.78 -25.90 6.41
C GLU A 104 0.33 -25.52 6.72
N MET A 105 -0.01 -24.26 6.48
CA MET A 105 -1.34 -23.68 6.73
C MET A 105 -2.12 -23.54 5.42
N TYR A 106 -3.44 -23.49 5.53
CA TYR A 106 -4.32 -23.29 4.38
C TYR A 106 -5.27 -22.10 4.61
N PRO A 107 -5.66 -21.38 3.54
CA PRO A 107 -6.58 -20.25 3.65
C PRO A 107 -8.01 -20.73 3.94
N SER A 108 -8.74 -19.99 4.79
CA SER A 108 -10.16 -20.23 5.04
C SER A 108 -11.01 -19.82 3.84
N LYS A 109 -12.15 -20.51 3.65
CA LYS A 109 -13.11 -20.22 2.56
C LYS A 109 -14.15 -19.16 2.93
N THR A 110 -14.45 -19.00 4.21
CA THR A 110 -15.51 -18.11 4.73
C THR A 110 -14.99 -16.76 5.17
N GLU A 111 -13.73 -16.69 5.60
CA GLU A 111 -13.11 -15.51 6.18
C GLU A 111 -11.68 -15.32 5.67
N TRP A 112 -11.12 -14.11 5.82
CA TRP A 112 -9.72 -13.85 5.52
C TRP A 112 -8.85 -14.30 6.69
N ALA A 113 -8.63 -15.60 6.78
CA ALA A 113 -7.82 -16.22 7.81
C ALA A 113 -6.96 -17.35 7.25
N MET A 114 -5.87 -17.66 7.95
CA MET A 114 -5.08 -18.87 7.72
C MET A 114 -5.35 -19.86 8.85
N LEU A 115 -5.63 -21.10 8.49
CA LEU A 115 -6.01 -22.18 9.39
C LEU A 115 -4.92 -23.26 9.41
N CYS A 116 -4.62 -23.78 10.60
CA CYS A 116 -3.74 -24.93 10.74
C CYS A 116 -4.57 -26.22 10.87
N SER A 117 -4.26 -27.23 10.05
CA SER A 117 -4.90 -28.56 10.12
C SER A 117 -4.46 -29.36 11.35
N HIS A 118 -3.26 -29.10 11.88
CA HIS A 118 -2.66 -29.88 12.97
C HIS A 118 -3.08 -29.37 14.36
N CYS A 119 -2.83 -28.09 14.67
CA CYS A 119 -3.07 -27.53 16.01
C CYS A 119 -4.42 -26.81 16.18
N ARG A 120 -5.20 -26.63 15.10
CA ARG A 120 -6.47 -25.85 15.06
C ARG A 120 -6.32 -24.35 15.37
N GLU A 121 -5.09 -23.85 15.46
CA GLU A 121 -4.82 -22.42 15.54
C GLU A 121 -5.16 -21.71 14.22
N ARG A 122 -5.55 -20.44 14.35
CA ARG A 122 -5.91 -19.58 13.22
C ARG A 122 -5.26 -18.21 13.35
N TYR A 123 -4.91 -17.63 12.22
CA TYR A 123 -4.35 -16.28 12.15
C TYR A 123 -5.23 -15.38 11.29
N TYR A 124 -5.27 -14.11 11.67
CA TYR A 124 -5.95 -13.04 10.96
C TYR A 124 -4.94 -11.97 10.51
N PRO A 125 -5.23 -11.22 9.44
CA PRO A 125 -4.42 -10.09 9.02
C PRO A 125 -4.24 -9.08 10.16
N GLN A 126 -3.00 -8.74 10.46
CA GLN A 126 -2.67 -7.79 11.53
C GLN A 126 -2.83 -6.35 11.05
N ILE A 127 -3.65 -5.58 11.76
CA ILE A 127 -3.78 -4.12 11.57
C ILE A 127 -3.03 -3.43 12.70
N ALA A 128 -1.92 -2.76 12.38
CA ALA A 128 -1.15 -2.00 13.35
C ALA A 128 -1.81 -0.63 13.60
N PRO A 129 -2.28 -0.32 14.82
CA PRO A 129 -2.82 1.01 15.12
C PRO A 129 -1.70 2.05 15.01
N CYS A 130 -1.97 3.15 14.31
CA CYS A 130 -1.01 4.22 14.07
C CYS A 130 -1.63 5.58 14.38
N ILE A 131 -0.88 6.45 15.05
CA ILE A 131 -1.30 7.82 15.35
C ILE A 131 -0.68 8.82 14.37
N ILE A 132 -1.46 9.80 13.96
CA ILE A 132 -0.98 11.00 13.26
C ILE A 132 -1.46 12.22 14.04
N VAL A 133 -0.52 13.06 14.47
CA VAL A 133 -0.83 14.22 15.34
C VAL A 133 -0.26 15.50 14.76
N ALA A 134 -1.10 16.54 14.75
CA ALA A 134 -0.70 17.90 14.41
C ALA A 134 -0.41 18.67 15.71
N ILE A 135 0.87 18.93 16.00
CA ILE A 135 1.29 19.67 17.19
C ILE A 135 1.24 21.17 16.87
N ARG A 136 0.36 21.90 17.57
CA ARG A 136 0.19 23.34 17.43
C ARG A 136 0.79 24.08 18.63
N ARG A 137 1.44 25.21 18.36
CA ARG A 137 1.90 26.19 19.34
C ARG A 137 1.49 27.57 18.83
N ASP A 138 0.46 28.16 19.43
CA ASP A 138 -0.13 29.43 19.00
C ASP A 138 -0.49 29.40 17.49
N ASP A 139 0.13 30.29 16.69
CA ASP A 139 -0.01 30.38 15.24
C ASP A 139 0.96 29.47 14.45
N SER A 140 1.73 28.61 15.13
CA SER A 140 2.72 27.71 14.53
C SER A 140 2.28 26.24 14.57
N ILE A 141 2.65 25.48 13.53
CA ILE A 141 2.46 24.02 13.44
C ILE A 141 3.81 23.33 13.22
N LEU A 142 4.04 22.21 13.90
CA LEU A 142 5.25 21.41 13.71
C LEU A 142 5.14 20.55 12.44
N LEU A 143 6.08 20.73 11.52
CA LEU A 143 6.24 19.90 10.33
C LEU A 143 7.62 19.25 10.37
N ALA A 144 7.67 17.92 10.20
CA ALA A 144 8.90 17.15 10.16
C ALA A 144 9.07 16.49 8.78
N GLN A 145 10.29 16.53 8.24
CA GLN A 145 10.60 15.83 6.99
C GLN A 145 11.17 14.45 7.30
N HIS A 146 10.42 13.40 6.92
CA HIS A 146 10.85 12.03 7.18
C HIS A 146 11.98 11.61 6.23
N THR A 147 13.07 11.05 6.76
CA THR A 147 14.26 10.63 5.98
C THR A 147 13.94 9.64 4.86
N ARG A 148 12.97 8.75 5.09
CA ARG A 148 12.47 7.77 4.10
C ARG A 148 11.91 8.40 2.81
N HIS A 149 11.47 9.66 2.84
CA HIS A 149 10.81 10.33 1.70
C HIS A 149 11.55 11.58 1.21
N ARG A 150 12.87 11.65 1.48
CA ARG A 150 13.72 12.82 1.21
C ARG A 150 13.76 13.27 -0.27
N LYS A 151 13.27 12.47 -1.22
CA LYS A 151 13.32 12.78 -2.66
C LYS A 151 12.17 13.67 -3.19
N ARG A 152 11.23 14.14 -2.36
CA ARG A 152 10.14 15.01 -2.83
C ARG A 152 9.99 16.29 -2.00
N CYS A 153 11.04 17.11 -1.93
CA CYS A 153 10.91 18.56 -1.73
C CYS A 153 12.19 19.31 -2.18
N PRO A 154 12.12 20.27 -3.13
CA PRO A 154 13.24 21.14 -3.49
C PRO A 154 13.55 22.24 -2.46
N TYR A 155 12.68 22.47 -1.47
CA TYR A 155 12.81 23.60 -0.55
C TYR A 155 12.96 23.11 0.89
N GLY A 156 14.15 23.34 1.45
CA GLY A 156 14.43 23.20 2.88
C GLY A 156 13.47 24.08 3.69
N THR A 157 12.91 23.50 4.75
CA THR A 157 12.07 24.17 5.76
C THR A 157 10.95 25.06 5.19
N CYS A 158 9.85 24.45 4.78
CA CYS A 158 8.62 25.17 4.46
C CYS A 158 7.97 25.69 5.77
N ARG A 159 8.31 26.91 6.20
CA ARG A 159 7.47 27.68 7.13
C ARG A 159 6.25 28.16 6.35
N ILE A 160 5.09 27.55 6.57
CA ILE A 160 3.82 28.11 6.09
C ILE A 160 3.56 29.39 6.90
N ARG A 161 4.00 30.55 6.40
CA ARG A 161 3.51 31.85 6.87
C ARG A 161 2.12 32.07 6.26
N ARG A 162 1.12 32.34 7.10
CA ARG A 162 -0.20 32.82 6.65
C ARG A 162 -0.01 34.05 5.76
N SER A 163 -0.71 34.07 4.62
CA SER A 163 -0.93 35.26 3.81
C SER A 163 -1.69 36.29 4.65
N GLY A 164 -0.97 37.31 5.14
CA GLY A 164 -1.55 38.39 5.90
C GLY A 164 -0.49 39.38 6.35
N ARG A 165 -0.33 40.45 5.55
CA ARG A 165 0.46 41.69 5.76
C ARG A 165 1.91 41.70 5.26
N ASN A 166 2.07 42.42 4.14
CA ASN A 166 3.18 43.28 3.71
C ASN A 166 4.52 42.62 3.30
N PRO A 167 4.95 42.72 2.02
CA PRO A 167 6.20 42.16 1.53
C PRO A 167 7.37 43.12 1.82
N ARG A 168 8.14 42.83 2.86
CA ARG A 168 9.57 43.23 2.91
C ARG A 168 10.39 41.98 3.14
N ALA A 169 10.92 41.45 2.05
CA ALA A 169 11.85 40.33 2.04
C ALA A 169 13.15 40.75 2.75
N GLY A 170 13.45 40.08 3.85
CA GLY A 170 14.72 40.17 4.55
C GLY A 170 15.09 38.78 5.03
N CYS A 171 15.87 38.05 4.23
CA CYS A 171 16.46 36.78 4.63
C CYS A 171 17.60 37.07 5.61
N ARG A 172 17.39 36.82 6.91
CA ARG A 172 18.50 36.65 7.85
C ARG A 172 18.80 35.16 7.96
N ALA A 173 19.93 34.75 7.40
CA ALA A 173 20.56 33.48 7.71
C ALA A 173 21.07 33.55 9.15
N GLY A 174 20.48 32.77 10.06
CA GLY A 174 21.09 32.49 11.35
C GLY A 174 22.20 31.48 11.13
N SER A 175 23.44 31.96 11.10
CA SER A 175 24.64 31.13 11.25
C SER A 175 24.69 30.65 12.71
N ASP A 176 24.27 29.42 12.96
CA ASP A 176 24.49 28.78 14.26
C ASP A 176 25.83 28.06 14.23
N GLY A 177 26.82 28.70 14.85
CA GLY A 177 28.16 28.17 15.06
C GLY A 177 28.12 27.10 16.14
N ARG A 178 28.49 25.87 15.79
CA ARG A 178 28.95 24.88 16.76
C ARG A 178 30.47 24.83 16.73
N GLU A 179 31.07 25.62 17.60
CA GLU A 179 32.44 25.39 18.07
C GLU A 179 32.51 24.06 18.81
N ARG A 180 33.59 23.32 18.50
CA ARG A 180 34.01 22.14 19.25
C ARG A 180 34.58 22.64 20.57
N ASN A 181 34.18 21.98 21.65
CA ASN A 181 35.04 21.75 22.82
C ASN A 181 34.75 20.34 23.30
#